data_AF-A0A966H4J9-F1
#
_entry.id   AF-A0A966H4J9-F1
#
_cell.length_a   1.000
_cell.length_b   1.000
_cell.length_c   1.000
_cell.angle_alpha   90.00
_cell.angle_beta   90.00
_cell.angle_gamma   90.00
#
_symmetry.space_group_name_H-M   'P 1'
#
loop_
_entity.id
_entity.type
_entity.pdbx_description
1 polymer ?
#
loop_
_entity_poly.entity_id
_entity_poly.type
_entity_poly.pdbx_seq_one_letter_code
_entity_poly.pdbx_strand_id
1 'polypeptide(L)'
;ISYTICFAQLLIYQNKYPEALDLLEAARQQNNDNLSLLYLLIKTCRGLRDKTKERILIIEFLKLNNYDYEIRLSFERLVFSNCQFTEEEYLEIETLFKKLIFENNRNDDKIILIAVYKKWFQKKFHLLLKQNRAKPNHFVFTLQLLTNAKELAKKNNELEQGFRKLEDIEKDALQTYRKFIRRFSS
;
A
#
# COMPACT_ATOMS: atom_id res chain seq x y z
N ILE A 1 12.71 -25.43 4.88
CA ILE A 1 12.11 -24.07 4.85
C ILE A 1 12.67 -23.18 5.97
N SER A 2 12.51 -23.49 7.25
CA SER A 2 12.97 -22.58 8.35
C SER A 2 14.46 -22.27 8.31
N TYR A 3 15.33 -23.27 8.10
CA TYR A 3 16.77 -23.04 7.91
C TYR A 3 17.08 -22.18 6.68
N THR A 4 16.35 -22.40 5.58
CA THR A 4 16.48 -21.65 4.33
C THR A 4 16.13 -20.18 4.51
N ILE A 5 15.05 -19.89 5.24
CA ILE A 5 14.64 -18.52 5.61
C ILE A 5 15.74 -17.84 6.43
N CYS A 6 16.27 -18.51 7.45
CA CYS A 6 17.36 -17.96 8.27
C CYS A 6 18.62 -17.67 7.45
N PHE A 7 19.02 -18.57 6.56
CA PHE A 7 20.20 -18.38 5.73
C PHE A 7 20.00 -17.27 4.68
N ALA A 8 18.82 -17.20 4.05
CA ALA A 8 18.46 -16.10 3.16
C ALA A 8 18.51 -14.74 3.88
N GLN A 9 18.04 -14.67 5.13
CA GLN A 9 18.13 -13.45 5.94
C GLN A 9 19.57 -13.00 6.14
N LEU A 10 20.49 -13.92 6.46
CA LEU A 10 21.92 -13.60 6.61
C LEU A 10 22.52 -13.08 5.30
N LEU A 11 22.21 -13.72 4.16
CA LEU A 11 22.66 -13.27 2.85
C LEU A 11 22.14 -11.85 2.54
N ILE A 12 20.87 -11.56 2.81
CA ILE A 12 20.28 -10.23 2.68
C ILE A 12 21.01 -9.21 3.57
N TYR A 13 21.33 -9.55 4.83
CA TYR A 13 22.10 -8.66 5.72
C TYR A 13 23.52 -8.38 5.21
N GLN A 14 24.11 -9.33 4.50
CA GLN A 14 25.40 -9.18 3.84
C GLN A 14 25.32 -8.47 2.47
N ASN A 15 24.13 -8.01 2.06
CA ASN A 15 23.86 -7.48 0.71
C ASN A 15 24.12 -8.48 -0.44
N LYS A 16 24.15 -9.78 -0.15
CA LYS A 16 24.29 -10.88 -1.13
C LYS A 16 22.92 -11.25 -1.70
N TYR A 17 22.32 -10.29 -2.38
CA TYR A 17 20.93 -10.41 -2.85
C TYR A 17 20.74 -11.47 -3.96
N PRO A 18 21.66 -11.65 -4.95
CA PRO A 18 21.52 -12.71 -5.93
C PRO A 18 21.46 -14.10 -5.29
N GLU A 19 22.36 -14.38 -4.35
CA GLU A 19 22.42 -15.66 -3.65
C GLU A 19 21.20 -15.88 -2.75
N ALA A 20 20.72 -14.81 -2.10
CA ALA A 20 19.47 -14.86 -1.36
C ALA A 20 18.27 -15.15 -2.28
N LEU A 21 18.26 -14.60 -3.50
CA LEU A 21 17.17 -14.78 -4.44
C LEU A 21 17.07 -16.23 -4.90
N ASP A 22 18.18 -16.82 -5.33
CA ASP A 22 18.22 -18.22 -5.79
C ASP A 22 17.73 -19.17 -4.68
N LEU A 23 18.20 -18.93 -3.46
CA LEU A 23 17.83 -19.72 -2.29
C LEU A 23 16.33 -19.60 -1.96
N LEU A 24 15.78 -18.39 -2.02
CA LEU A 24 14.37 -18.13 -1.72
C LEU A 24 13.43 -18.64 -2.81
N GLU A 25 13.81 -18.55 -4.09
CA GLU A 25 13.04 -19.10 -5.22
C GLU A 25 13.01 -20.63 -5.18
N ALA A 26 14.12 -21.27 -4.82
CA ALA A 26 14.14 -22.72 -4.61
C ALA A 26 13.20 -23.14 -3.46
N ALA A 27 13.19 -22.38 -2.36
CA ALA A 27 12.26 -22.63 -1.25
C ALA A 27 10.80 -22.34 -1.63
N ARG A 28 10.57 -21.37 -2.51
CA ARG A 28 9.24 -20.99 -2.99
C ARG A 28 8.55 -22.16 -3.68
N GLN A 29 9.27 -22.87 -4.55
CA GLN A 29 8.76 -24.04 -5.27
C GLN A 29 8.15 -25.12 -4.34
N GLN A 30 8.60 -25.18 -3.08
CA GLN A 30 8.12 -26.15 -2.10
C GLN A 30 6.94 -25.62 -1.26
N ASN A 31 6.81 -24.29 -1.12
CA ASN A 31 5.76 -23.66 -0.33
C ASN A 31 5.54 -22.21 -0.78
N ASN A 32 4.67 -22.03 -1.78
CA ASN A 32 4.39 -20.72 -2.40
C ASN A 32 3.66 -19.75 -1.45
N ASP A 33 2.86 -20.27 -0.52
CA ASP A 33 1.98 -19.46 0.33
C ASP A 33 2.65 -19.02 1.64
N ASN A 34 3.94 -19.34 1.83
CA ASN A 34 4.66 -18.96 3.03
C ASN A 34 4.93 -17.45 3.06
N LEU A 35 4.20 -16.73 3.92
CA LEU A 35 4.28 -15.28 4.04
C LEU A 35 5.69 -14.77 4.37
N SER A 36 6.39 -15.41 5.30
CA SER A 36 7.77 -15.02 5.65
C SER A 36 8.72 -15.14 4.46
N LEU A 37 8.55 -16.17 3.64
CA LEU A 37 9.31 -16.37 2.40
C LEU A 37 8.99 -15.29 1.36
N LEU A 38 7.71 -15.00 1.14
CA LEU A 38 7.28 -13.93 0.22
C LEU A 38 7.82 -12.57 0.65
N TYR A 39 7.79 -12.25 1.94
CA TYR A 39 8.35 -11.01 2.47
C TYR A 39 9.87 -10.90 2.24
N LEU A 40 10.61 -12.00 2.42
CA LEU A 40 12.05 -12.01 2.11
C LEU A 40 12.33 -11.89 0.62
N LEU A 41 11.51 -12.49 -0.24
CA LEU A 41 11.61 -12.30 -1.70
C LEU A 41 11.39 -10.83 -2.08
N ILE A 42 10.39 -10.16 -1.49
CA ILE A 42 10.15 -8.71 -1.67
C ILE A 42 11.40 -7.93 -1.26
N LYS A 43 11.95 -8.19 -0.07
CA LYS A 43 13.16 -7.51 0.45
C LYS A 43 14.38 -7.75 -0.45
N THR A 44 14.50 -8.95 -1.01
CA THR A 44 15.60 -9.33 -1.90
C THR A 44 15.49 -8.65 -3.27
N CYS A 45 14.30 -8.67 -3.89
CA CYS A 45 14.04 -7.97 -5.14
C CYS A 45 14.28 -6.47 -5.01
N ARG A 46 13.96 -5.89 -3.85
CA ARG A 46 14.29 -4.50 -3.53
C ARG A 46 15.81 -4.25 -3.53
N GLY A 47 16.59 -5.12 -2.89
CA GLY A 47 18.05 -5.05 -2.88
C GLY A 47 18.64 -5.12 -4.30
N LEU A 48 18.04 -5.94 -5.16
CA LEU A 48 18.39 -6.09 -6.58
C LEU A 48 17.86 -4.96 -7.47
N ARG A 49 17.01 -4.07 -6.94
CA ARG A 49 16.28 -3.04 -7.70
C ARG A 49 15.36 -3.60 -8.79
N ASP A 50 14.93 -4.86 -8.66
CA ASP A 50 13.93 -5.47 -9.52
C ASP A 50 12.52 -5.04 -9.10
N LYS A 51 12.14 -3.84 -9.54
CA LYS A 51 10.85 -3.22 -9.21
C LYS A 51 9.65 -4.00 -9.75
N THR A 52 9.83 -4.71 -10.87
CA THR A 52 8.75 -5.47 -11.51
C THR A 52 8.42 -6.68 -10.66
N LYS A 53 9.44 -7.45 -10.28
CA LYS A 53 9.27 -8.63 -9.43
C LYS A 53 8.85 -8.26 -8.01
N GLU A 54 9.43 -7.20 -7.45
CA GLU A 54 9.00 -6.63 -6.15
C GLU A 54 7.50 -6.31 -6.15
N ARG A 55 6.98 -5.65 -7.20
CA ARG A 55 5.54 -5.33 -7.33
C ARG A 55 4.67 -6.57 -7.33
N ILE A 56 5.01 -7.55 -8.17
CA ILE A 56 4.24 -8.81 -8.30
C ILE A 56 4.17 -9.53 -6.95
N LEU A 57 5.32 -9.66 -6.28
CA LEU A 57 5.42 -10.31 -4.98
C LEU A 57 4.65 -9.57 -3.88
N ILE A 58 4.64 -8.23 -3.90
CA ILE A 58 3.83 -7.46 -2.96
C ILE A 58 2.34 -7.76 -3.19
N ILE A 59 1.86 -7.70 -4.43
CA ILE A 59 0.44 -7.99 -4.73
C ILE A 59 0.04 -9.39 -4.26
N GLU A 60 0.89 -10.39 -4.49
CA GLU A 60 0.68 -11.76 -4.01
C GLU A 60 0.67 -11.87 -2.48
N PHE A 61 1.65 -11.24 -1.81
CA PHE A 61 1.71 -11.18 -0.35
C PHE A 61 0.45 -10.55 0.26
N LEU A 62 -0.12 -9.54 -0.41
CA LEU A 62 -1.35 -8.88 0.03
C LEU A 62 -2.59 -9.77 -0.13
N LYS A 63 -2.61 -10.70 -1.10
CA LYS A 63 -3.74 -11.62 -1.32
C LYS A 63 -3.82 -12.71 -0.26
N LEU A 64 -2.66 -13.17 0.23
CA LEU A 64 -2.56 -14.35 1.10
C LEU A 64 -2.77 -14.04 2.58
N ASN A 65 -2.80 -12.78 3.01
CA ASN A 65 -2.65 -12.43 4.41
C ASN A 65 -3.89 -11.72 5.01
N ASN A 66 -4.30 -12.19 6.20
CA ASN A 66 -5.27 -11.53 7.07
C ASN A 66 -4.50 -10.56 7.98
N TYR A 67 -4.42 -9.29 7.57
CA TYR A 67 -3.90 -8.14 8.33
C TYR A 67 -2.74 -8.38 9.34
N ASP A 68 -1.51 -8.05 8.92
CA ASP A 68 -0.30 -7.98 9.79
C ASP A 68 0.46 -6.67 9.55
N TYR A 69 1.28 -6.23 10.50
CA TYR A 69 2.15 -5.05 10.41
C TYR A 69 3.04 -5.05 9.15
N GLU A 70 3.51 -6.22 8.71
CA GLU A 70 4.31 -6.36 7.48
C GLU A 70 3.51 -6.06 6.21
N ILE A 71 2.18 -6.28 6.24
CA ILE A 71 1.27 -5.86 5.17
C ILE A 71 1.22 -4.34 5.06
N ARG A 72 1.11 -3.63 6.18
CA ARG A 72 1.09 -2.15 6.22
C ARG A 72 2.33 -1.56 5.54
N LEU A 73 3.52 -2.07 5.87
CA LEU A 73 4.78 -1.64 5.25
C LEU A 73 4.85 -1.99 3.75
N SER A 74 4.29 -3.14 3.36
CA SER A 74 4.23 -3.56 1.96
C SER A 74 3.30 -2.66 1.14
N PHE A 75 2.16 -2.26 1.68
CA PHE A 75 1.26 -1.27 1.06
C PHE A 75 1.90 0.09 0.93
N GLU A 76 2.52 0.61 2.00
CA GLU A 76 3.21 1.89 1.94
C GLU A 76 4.22 1.88 0.80
N ARG A 77 5.04 0.83 0.70
CA ARG A 77 6.01 0.70 -0.39
C ARG A 77 5.37 0.62 -1.76
N LEU A 78 4.34 -0.20 -1.95
CA LEU A 78 3.61 -0.30 -3.21
C LEU A 78 3.07 1.07 -3.66
N VAL A 79 2.42 1.77 -2.73
CA VAL A 79 1.78 3.07 -2.97
C VAL A 79 2.80 4.17 -3.20
N PHE A 80 3.95 4.16 -2.53
CA PHE A 80 4.99 5.16 -2.72
C PHE A 80 5.97 4.80 -3.85
N SER A 81 5.95 3.57 -4.35
CA SER A 81 6.76 3.16 -5.51
C SER A 81 6.40 3.94 -6.78
N ASN A 82 7.36 4.17 -7.67
CA ASN A 82 7.10 4.73 -9.00
C ASN A 82 6.65 3.66 -10.01
N CYS A 83 6.12 2.53 -9.54
CA CYS A 83 5.65 1.47 -10.41
C CYS A 83 4.42 1.93 -11.19
N GLN A 84 4.35 1.53 -12.44
CA GLN A 84 3.10 1.59 -13.21
C GLN A 84 2.26 0.36 -12.84
N PHE A 85 0.94 0.57 -12.77
CA PHE A 85 -0.02 -0.49 -12.49
C PHE A 85 -1.08 -0.50 -13.60
N THR A 86 -1.59 -1.68 -13.91
CA THR A 86 -2.76 -1.83 -14.78
C THR A 86 -4.02 -1.36 -14.07
N GLU A 87 -5.08 -1.09 -14.82
CA GLU A 87 -6.38 -0.68 -14.24
C GLU A 87 -6.95 -1.77 -13.30
N GLU A 88 -6.74 -3.04 -13.65
CA GLU A 88 -7.12 -4.20 -12.85
C GLU A 88 -6.32 -4.27 -11.53
N GLU A 89 -4.99 -4.14 -11.58
CA GLU A 89 -4.15 -4.05 -10.39
C GLU A 89 -4.59 -2.88 -9.49
N TYR A 90 -4.98 -1.74 -10.08
CA TYR A 90 -5.49 -0.59 -9.32
C TYR A 90 -6.77 -0.90 -8.53
N LEU A 91 -7.69 -1.65 -9.13
CA LEU A 91 -8.96 -2.05 -8.52
C LEU A 91 -8.74 -3.12 -7.46
N GLU A 92 -7.87 -4.08 -7.73
CA GLU A 92 -7.54 -5.17 -6.82
C GLU A 92 -6.89 -4.65 -5.53
N ILE A 93 -5.85 -3.81 -5.66
CA ILE A 93 -5.17 -3.19 -4.52
C ILE A 93 -6.14 -2.28 -3.74
N GLU A 94 -7.03 -1.55 -4.42
CA GLU A 94 -8.06 -0.75 -3.75
C GLU A 94 -9.02 -1.63 -2.92
N THR A 95 -9.42 -2.78 -3.45
CA THR A 95 -10.30 -3.72 -2.75
C THR A 95 -9.62 -4.25 -1.49
N LEU A 96 -8.34 -4.59 -1.58
CA LEU A 96 -7.53 -5.02 -0.44
C LEU A 96 -7.37 -3.89 0.60
N PHE A 97 -7.12 -2.65 0.19
CA PHE A 97 -7.09 -1.50 1.10
C PHE A 97 -8.40 -1.35 1.87
N LYS A 98 -9.54 -1.42 1.17
CA LYS A 98 -10.86 -1.31 1.79
C LYS A 98 -11.04 -2.41 2.82
N LYS A 99 -10.82 -3.66 2.42
CA LYS A 99 -10.90 -4.83 3.32
C LYS A 99 -10.11 -4.60 4.60
N LEU A 100 -8.85 -4.22 4.49
CA LEU A 100 -7.96 -4.05 5.64
C LEU A 100 -8.31 -2.83 6.50
N ILE A 101 -8.76 -1.73 5.91
CA ILE A 101 -9.23 -0.56 6.68
C ILE A 101 -10.49 -0.92 7.48
N PHE A 102 -11.42 -1.69 6.91
CA PHE A 102 -12.67 -2.04 7.59
C PHE A 102 -12.51 -3.15 8.62
N GLU A 103 -11.74 -4.20 8.30
CA GLU A 103 -11.60 -5.40 9.14
C GLU A 103 -10.55 -5.24 10.26
N ASN A 104 -9.65 -4.26 10.17
CA ASN A 104 -8.62 -4.07 11.19
C ASN A 104 -9.19 -3.47 12.49
N ASN A 105 -9.02 -4.15 13.62
CA ASN A 105 -9.56 -3.69 14.90
C ASN A 105 -8.69 -2.62 15.60
N ARG A 106 -7.46 -2.37 15.13
CA ARG A 106 -6.54 -1.38 15.72
C ARG A 106 -6.73 0.00 15.09
N ASN A 107 -7.12 0.98 15.90
CA ASN A 107 -7.41 2.35 15.43
C ASN A 107 -6.17 3.07 14.84
N ASP A 108 -4.98 2.91 15.44
CA ASP A 108 -3.76 3.58 14.96
C ASP A 108 -3.36 3.10 13.57
N ASP A 109 -3.45 1.79 13.37
CA ASP A 109 -3.18 1.14 12.10
C ASP A 109 -4.19 1.57 11.03
N LYS A 110 -5.49 1.64 11.37
CA LYS A 110 -6.54 2.18 10.50
C LYS A 110 -6.20 3.58 10.00
N ILE A 111 -5.73 4.46 10.88
CA ILE A 111 -5.36 5.83 10.51
C ILE A 111 -4.20 5.84 9.50
N ILE A 112 -3.18 5.01 9.74
CA ILE A 112 -2.02 4.91 8.82
C ILE A 112 -2.45 4.34 7.47
N LEU A 113 -3.28 3.28 7.47
CA LEU A 113 -3.82 2.71 6.23
C LEU A 113 -4.66 3.72 5.44
N ILE A 114 -5.44 4.56 6.12
CA ILE A 114 -6.21 5.64 5.48
C ILE A 114 -5.26 6.69 4.87
N ALA A 115 -4.18 7.06 5.56
CA ALA A 115 -3.17 7.98 5.03
C ALA A 115 -2.46 7.41 3.79
N VAL A 116 -2.09 6.13 3.81
CA VAL A 116 -1.50 5.43 2.66
C VAL A 116 -2.52 5.32 1.52
N TYR A 117 -3.77 4.93 1.82
CA TYR A 117 -4.84 4.84 0.82
C TYR A 117 -5.11 6.19 0.13
N LYS A 118 -5.03 7.31 0.85
CA LYS A 118 -5.15 8.63 0.22
C LYS A 118 -4.08 8.83 -0.86
N LYS A 119 -2.83 8.46 -0.59
CA LYS A 119 -1.75 8.60 -1.58
C LYS A 119 -1.98 7.69 -2.78
N TRP A 120 -2.52 6.49 -2.54
CA TRP A 120 -2.96 5.57 -3.60
C TRP A 120 -4.06 6.18 -4.46
N PHE A 121 -5.10 6.71 -3.83
CA PHE A 121 -6.20 7.39 -4.49
C PHE A 121 -5.69 8.55 -5.37
N GLN A 122 -4.77 9.38 -4.89
CA GLN A 122 -4.17 10.46 -5.68
C GLN A 122 -3.51 9.94 -6.96
N LYS A 123 -2.76 8.82 -6.88
CA LYS A 123 -2.13 8.19 -8.05
C LYS A 123 -3.15 7.64 -9.03
N LYS A 124 -4.12 6.86 -8.53
CA LYS A 124 -5.22 6.30 -9.34
C LYS A 124 -6.02 7.41 -10.01
N PHE A 125 -6.35 8.47 -9.27
CA PHE A 125 -7.13 9.58 -9.77
C PHE A 125 -6.40 10.34 -10.89
N HIS A 126 -5.10 10.61 -10.70
CA HIS A 126 -4.28 11.23 -11.74
C HIS A 126 -4.21 10.40 -13.03
N LEU A 127 -4.13 9.07 -12.91
CA LEU A 127 -4.22 8.16 -14.05
C LEU A 127 -5.57 8.29 -14.77
N LEU A 128 -6.68 8.21 -14.03
CA LEU A 128 -8.03 8.31 -14.57
C LEU A 128 -8.29 9.69 -15.21
N LEU A 129 -7.72 10.76 -14.67
CA LEU A 129 -7.76 12.09 -15.28
C LEU A 129 -7.08 12.13 -16.65
N LYS A 130 -5.87 11.57 -16.77
CA LYS A 130 -5.15 11.51 -18.06
C LYS A 130 -5.93 10.72 -19.12
N GLN A 131 -6.76 9.79 -18.68
CA GLN A 131 -7.59 8.95 -19.55
C GLN A 131 -9.00 9.52 -19.79
N ASN A 132 -9.35 10.70 -19.27
CA ASN A 132 -10.71 11.25 -19.28
C ASN A 132 -11.79 10.32 -18.69
N ARG A 133 -11.40 9.47 -17.72
CA ARG A 133 -12.27 8.48 -17.05
C ARG A 133 -12.59 8.85 -15.59
N ALA A 134 -12.11 9.98 -15.11
CA ALA A 134 -12.35 10.45 -13.76
C ALA A 134 -13.85 10.80 -13.54
N LYS A 135 -14.50 10.14 -12.58
CA LYS A 135 -15.88 10.37 -12.17
C LYS A 135 -15.97 10.93 -10.74
N PRO A 136 -17.00 11.72 -10.39
CA PRO A 136 -17.17 12.29 -9.04
C PRO A 136 -17.26 11.25 -7.92
N ASN A 137 -17.85 10.08 -8.19
CA ASN A 137 -17.99 9.00 -7.21
C ASN A 137 -16.63 8.44 -6.72
N HIS A 138 -15.56 8.57 -7.50
CA HIS A 138 -14.21 8.21 -7.05
C HIS A 138 -13.76 9.05 -5.85
N PHE A 139 -14.23 10.29 -5.73
CA PHE A 139 -13.88 11.19 -4.62
C PHE A 139 -14.71 10.96 -3.36
N VAL A 140 -15.99 10.60 -3.52
CA VAL A 140 -16.93 10.47 -2.40
C VAL A 140 -16.42 9.46 -1.36
N PHE A 141 -15.93 8.31 -1.82
CA PHE A 141 -15.40 7.27 -0.94
C PHE A 141 -14.16 7.75 -0.15
N THR A 142 -13.22 8.44 -0.81
CA THR A 142 -12.01 8.96 -0.15
C THR A 142 -12.37 10.02 0.89
N LEU A 143 -13.35 10.89 0.60
CA LEU A 143 -13.83 11.88 1.57
C LEU A 143 -14.48 11.21 2.78
N GLN A 144 -15.31 10.18 2.58
CA GLN A 144 -15.90 9.39 3.68
C GLN A 144 -14.82 8.77 4.58
N LEU A 145 -13.76 8.17 3.99
CA LEU A 145 -12.66 7.61 4.78
C LEU A 145 -11.90 8.67 5.59
N LEU A 146 -11.65 9.85 5.02
CA LEU A 146 -10.98 10.94 5.73
C LEU A 146 -11.84 11.49 6.88
N THR A 147 -13.14 11.62 6.67
CA THR A 147 -14.09 12.01 7.73
C THR A 147 -14.10 10.97 8.86
N ASN A 148 -14.20 9.68 8.54
CA ASN A 148 -14.18 8.60 9.54
C ASN A 148 -12.86 8.55 10.33
N ALA A 149 -11.71 8.73 9.66
CA ALA A 149 -10.42 8.80 10.35
C ALA A 149 -10.37 9.95 11.36
N LYS A 150 -10.92 11.11 10.98
CA LYS A 150 -10.99 12.30 11.84
C LYS A 150 -11.87 12.05 13.06
N GLU A 151 -13.01 11.40 12.89
CA GLU A 151 -13.89 11.03 14.01
C GLU A 151 -13.24 10.01 14.94
N LEU A 152 -12.57 8.99 14.40
CA LEU A 152 -11.85 7.99 15.20
C LEU A 152 -10.72 8.61 16.02
N ALA A 153 -10.01 9.58 15.46
CA ALA A 153 -8.90 10.20 16.15
C ALA A 153 -9.29 11.26 17.17
N LYS A 154 -10.39 11.99 16.96
CA LYS A 154 -10.98 12.84 18.01
C LYS A 154 -11.33 12.05 19.27
N LYS A 155 -11.55 10.73 19.14
CA LYS A 155 -11.80 9.83 20.27
C LYS A 155 -10.52 9.34 20.95
N ASN A 156 -9.34 9.54 20.35
CA ASN A 156 -8.03 9.12 20.86
C ASN A 156 -7.09 10.33 21.07
N ASN A 157 -7.00 10.82 22.31
CA ASN A 157 -6.19 12.00 22.67
C ASN A 157 -4.68 11.89 22.35
N GLU A 158 -4.11 10.68 22.27
CA GLU A 158 -2.69 10.46 21.96
C GLU A 158 -2.35 10.64 20.46
N LEU A 159 -3.36 10.65 19.58
CA LEU A 159 -3.19 10.77 18.12
C LEU A 159 -3.23 12.22 17.61
N GLU A 160 -3.57 13.18 18.47
CA GLU A 160 -3.84 14.59 18.11
C GLU A 160 -2.60 15.29 17.51
N GLN A 161 -1.39 14.89 17.89
CA GLN A 161 -0.13 15.41 17.30
C GLN A 161 0.17 14.82 15.91
N GLY A 162 -0.25 13.58 15.63
CA GLY A 162 -0.19 12.98 14.29
C GLY A 162 -1.18 13.64 13.31
N PHE A 163 -2.19 14.35 13.84
CA PHE A 163 -3.32 14.89 13.10
C PHE A 163 -3.11 16.23 12.42
N ARG A 164 -2.11 17.04 12.81
CA ARG A 164 -1.77 18.26 12.05
C ARG A 164 -1.45 17.93 10.58
N LYS A 165 -0.86 16.75 10.33
CA LYS A 165 -0.60 16.25 8.96
C LYS A 165 -1.88 15.79 8.24
N LEU A 166 -2.93 15.37 8.96
CA LEU A 166 -4.21 14.91 8.38
C LEU A 166 -5.13 16.08 7.97
N GLU A 167 -5.10 17.21 8.68
CA GLU A 167 -5.79 18.44 8.26
C GLU A 167 -5.17 19.04 6.99
N ASP A 168 -3.85 19.06 6.88
CA ASP A 168 -3.15 19.46 5.65
C ASP A 168 -3.54 18.53 4.49
N ILE A 169 -3.69 17.25 4.80
CA ILE A 169 -4.15 16.23 3.87
C ILE A 169 -5.58 16.51 3.36
N GLU A 170 -6.52 16.88 4.22
CA GLU A 170 -7.91 17.19 3.86
C GLU A 170 -7.99 18.45 2.99
N LYS A 171 -7.25 19.49 3.36
CA LYS A 171 -7.13 20.74 2.58
C LYS A 171 -6.59 20.47 1.18
N ASP A 172 -5.56 19.64 1.05
CA ASP A 172 -4.98 19.25 -0.24
C ASP A 172 -5.97 18.47 -1.14
N ALA A 173 -6.73 17.54 -0.55
CA ALA A 173 -7.73 16.77 -1.29
C ALA A 173 -8.86 17.69 -1.81
N LEU A 174 -9.35 18.59 -0.97
CA LEU A 174 -10.37 19.58 -1.33
C LEU A 174 -9.86 20.58 -2.37
N GLN A 175 -8.62 21.04 -2.28
CA GLN A 175 -8.02 21.90 -3.31
C GLN A 175 -7.89 21.18 -4.66
N THR A 176 -7.46 19.91 -4.64
CA THR A 176 -7.35 19.08 -5.85
C THR A 176 -8.72 18.89 -6.51
N TYR A 177 -9.76 18.63 -5.71
CA TYR A 177 -11.14 18.50 -6.19
C TYR A 177 -11.70 19.83 -6.73
N ARG A 178 -11.46 20.95 -6.06
CA ARG A 178 -11.86 22.29 -6.54
C ARG A 178 -11.18 22.65 -7.87
N LYS A 179 -9.90 22.31 -8.04
CA LYS A 179 -9.19 22.47 -9.31
C LYS A 179 -9.78 21.59 -10.42
N PHE A 180 -10.19 20.37 -10.07
CA PHE A 180 -10.88 19.47 -10.98
C PHE A 180 -12.22 20.05 -11.46
N ILE A 181 -13.13 20.44 -10.55
CA ILE A 181 -14.43 21.01 -10.93
C ILE A 181 -14.25 22.21 -11.85
N ARG A 182 -13.32 23.13 -11.54
CA ARG A 182 -13.05 24.31 -12.37
C ARG A 182 -12.67 23.99 -13.81
N ARG A 183 -12.03 22.85 -14.07
CA ARG A 183 -11.63 22.41 -15.41
C ARG A 183 -12.77 21.81 -16.23
N PHE A 184 -13.86 21.39 -15.59
CA PHE A 184 -15.04 20.82 -16.26
C PHE A 184 -16.23 21.79 -16.32
N SER A 185 -16.16 22.91 -15.59
CA SER A 185 -17.13 24.01 -15.65
C SER A 185 -16.79 25.09 -16.69
N SER A 186 -15.69 24.92 -17.41
CA SER A 186 -15.23 25.72 -18.56
C SER A 186 -15.17 24.84 -19.78
#